data_AF-A0A2V8Y174-F1
#
_entry.id   AF-A0A2V8Y174-F1
#
_cell.length_a   1.000
_cell.length_b   1.000
_cell.length_c   1.000
_cell.angle_alpha   90.00
_cell.angle_beta   90.00
_cell.angle_gamma   90.00
#
_symmetry.space_group_name_H-M   'P 1'
#
loop_
_entity.id
_entity.type
_entity.pdbx_description
1 polymer ?
#
loop_
_entity_poly.entity_id
_entity_poly.type
_entity_poly.pdbx_seq_one_letter_code
_entity_poly.pdbx_strand_id
1 'polypeptide(L)'
;MKGGVDYIWNPVEGGFFKFSSTLEIDFAADPSCILATVDNADKSCGPTPFPNGFATAGAVTGMSIANGDPRFIVATKQLGLYFQDDWKATRRLTLNLGLRWDKDFNMIGGADIQNSRTYQELVALNSPISNPYVRKIAADDNKDFSPRVGFAYDVTGTGRHVVRGGYGLYYGNIFQNIPLFMEQQANATVFQTLFLLTSPSDIVPGTGIALGNWHCCGPPTGDPLPTIAAPSAQLNPGSTGRLMDPNYRNPETEEFNIGYSWSLNPNTVIETEYTHVLGLHENKTINIDQRKPVNGVCCTAPLDSAFAAAGLPRLGSVRNEESIGRSHYDGWNVSFRQRMSHRFSINANYTLAWAYSYDGGGGSFRNYPRVASDPFASYEWGPSPNDERHHVTLSGIIDMPKGFQLSPILQFGSARPYNLTNSYSTLNTGGGTATAVLVPAGDITNYLYGPNYIPVFVAAYCAANSSDPDCGTHGTTQARKNLQICFYAQQCTPQLGPALSPLTIAKYDPLRGDPFFELDMRLAKNIRIHEGVNLQLVAQAFNLTNRANYGNDFNNNIASASTFGHPSGFINPASTIVPLAVWGEFGVRLTF
;
A
#
# COMPACT_ATOMS: atom_id res chain seq x y z
N MET A 1 18.57 -8.26 36.80
CA MET A 1 19.52 -7.79 35.78
C MET A 1 19.72 -8.88 34.74
N LYS A 2 19.46 -8.56 33.47
CA LYS A 2 19.61 -9.44 32.31
C LYS A 2 20.29 -8.65 31.20
N GLY A 3 21.15 -9.29 30.44
CA GLY A 3 21.76 -8.69 29.25
C GLY A 3 22.10 -9.79 28.26
N GLY A 4 22.25 -9.41 26.99
CA GLY A 4 22.52 -10.36 25.94
C GLY A 4 22.98 -9.71 24.65
N VAL A 5 23.37 -10.57 23.72
CA VAL A 5 23.80 -10.23 22.37
C VAL A 5 22.99 -11.05 21.38
N ASP A 6 22.51 -10.38 20.34
CA ASP A 6 21.86 -10.99 19.20
C ASP A 6 22.75 -10.75 17.98
N TYR A 7 23.06 -11.79 17.22
CA TYR A 7 23.81 -11.66 15.98
C TYR A 7 23.14 -12.47 14.89
N ILE A 8 22.81 -11.81 13.79
CA ILE A 8 22.23 -12.41 12.60
C ILE A 8 23.19 -12.17 11.44
N TRP A 9 23.46 -13.21 10.67
CA TRP A 9 24.26 -13.11 9.45
C TRP A 9 23.53 -13.80 8.32
N ASN A 10 23.11 -13.01 7.34
CA ASN A 10 22.55 -13.51 6.10
C ASN A 10 23.64 -13.39 5.02
N PRO A 11 24.36 -14.47 4.68
CA PRO A 11 25.39 -14.42 3.64
C PRO A 11 24.81 -14.13 2.25
N VAL A 12 23.53 -14.45 2.05
CA VAL A 12 22.77 -14.26 0.83
C VAL A 12 21.37 -13.83 1.22
N GLU A 13 21.08 -12.56 1.05
CA GLU A 13 19.74 -11.98 1.19
C GLU A 13 19.37 -11.28 -0.11
N GLY A 14 18.08 -11.37 -0.49
CA GLY A 14 17.57 -10.81 -1.74
C GLY A 14 16.95 -11.86 -2.65
N GLY A 15 16.99 -11.62 -3.95
CA GLY A 15 16.29 -12.45 -4.92
C GLY A 15 16.58 -12.07 -6.36
N PHE A 16 15.60 -12.31 -7.23
CA PHE A 16 15.66 -11.91 -8.62
C PHE A 16 14.27 -11.56 -9.14
N PHE A 17 14.22 -10.67 -10.12
CA PHE A 17 13.01 -10.37 -10.85
C PHE A 17 12.71 -11.42 -11.92
N LYS A 18 11.42 -11.76 -12.07
CA LYS A 18 10.94 -12.66 -13.12
C LYS A 18 9.70 -12.06 -13.78
N PHE A 19 9.91 -11.04 -14.61
CA PHE A 19 8.88 -10.54 -15.53
C PHE A 19 9.43 -10.59 -16.95
N SER A 20 8.73 -11.32 -17.83
CA SER A 20 8.96 -11.40 -19.29
C SER A 20 10.43 -11.57 -19.70
N SER A 21 11.17 -12.48 -19.03
CA SER A 21 12.60 -12.77 -19.31
C SER A 21 12.84 -13.44 -20.67
N THR A 22 11.76 -13.77 -21.37
CA THR A 22 11.70 -14.26 -22.75
C THR A 22 10.61 -13.47 -23.46
N LEU A 23 10.63 -13.44 -24.79
CA LEU A 23 9.57 -12.78 -25.57
C LEU A 23 8.21 -13.39 -25.20
N GLU A 24 7.36 -12.55 -24.65
CA GLU A 24 5.96 -12.83 -24.36
C GLU A 24 5.11 -12.25 -25.48
N ILE A 25 4.15 -13.04 -25.98
CA ILE A 25 3.23 -12.67 -27.04
C ILE A 25 1.82 -12.96 -26.53
N ASP A 26 1.01 -11.92 -26.43
CA ASP A 26 -0.38 -11.99 -26.00
C ASP A 26 -1.29 -12.10 -27.22
N PHE A 27 -2.23 -13.04 -27.17
CA PHE A 27 -3.18 -13.28 -28.24
C PHE A 27 -4.57 -12.74 -27.88
N ALA A 28 -5.32 -12.31 -28.90
CA ALA A 28 -6.68 -11.81 -28.76
C ALA A 28 -7.68 -12.85 -28.21
N ALA A 29 -7.36 -14.13 -28.36
CA ALA A 29 -8.20 -15.23 -27.91
C ALA A 29 -7.36 -16.48 -27.62
N ASP A 30 -7.98 -17.48 -26.97
CA ASP A 30 -7.33 -18.76 -26.68
C ASP A 30 -6.78 -19.43 -27.96
N PRO A 31 -5.63 -20.12 -27.89
CA PRO A 31 -5.09 -20.89 -29.02
C PRO A 31 -6.10 -21.81 -29.71
N SER A 32 -6.95 -22.49 -28.94
CA SER A 32 -7.99 -23.38 -29.48
C SER A 32 -9.12 -22.62 -30.19
N CYS A 33 -9.34 -21.36 -29.84
CA CYS A 33 -10.31 -20.46 -30.48
C CYS A 33 -9.77 -19.94 -31.81
N ILE A 34 -8.49 -19.56 -31.84
CA ILE A 34 -7.80 -19.06 -33.03
C ILE A 34 -7.65 -20.17 -34.09
N LEU A 35 -7.38 -21.41 -33.66
CA LEU A 35 -7.21 -22.57 -34.55
C LEU A 35 -8.52 -23.34 -34.82
N ALA A 36 -9.66 -22.87 -34.32
CA ALA A 36 -10.92 -23.60 -34.50
C ALA A 36 -11.30 -23.69 -35.99
N THR A 37 -11.73 -24.88 -36.41
CA THR A 37 -12.14 -25.14 -37.80
C THR A 37 -13.61 -24.79 -38.08
N VAL A 38 -14.35 -24.37 -37.06
CA VAL A 38 -15.76 -23.95 -37.13
C VAL A 38 -15.97 -22.72 -36.26
N ASP A 39 -16.85 -21.83 -36.71
CA ASP A 39 -17.16 -20.62 -35.95
C ASP A 39 -17.94 -20.96 -34.68
N ASN A 40 -17.56 -20.28 -33.60
CA ASN A 40 -18.33 -20.24 -32.36
C ASN A 40 -18.67 -18.77 -32.07
N ALA A 41 -19.91 -18.40 -32.39
CA ALA A 41 -20.40 -17.04 -32.26
C ALA A 41 -20.38 -16.55 -30.79
N ASP A 42 -20.65 -17.42 -29.82
CA ASP A 42 -20.70 -17.05 -28.40
C ASP A 42 -19.33 -16.65 -27.84
N LYS A 43 -18.25 -17.18 -28.44
CA LYS A 43 -16.87 -16.89 -28.04
C LYS A 43 -16.11 -16.00 -29.03
N SER A 44 -16.77 -15.52 -30.10
CA SER A 44 -16.10 -14.83 -31.21
C SER A 44 -14.87 -15.60 -31.72
N CYS A 45 -15.02 -16.91 -31.94
CA CYS A 45 -13.96 -17.84 -32.32
C CYS A 45 -14.19 -18.46 -33.70
N GLY A 46 -13.13 -18.98 -34.31
CA GLY A 46 -13.18 -19.74 -35.54
C GLY A 46 -12.64 -19.01 -36.77
N PRO A 47 -12.85 -19.59 -37.97
CA PRO A 47 -12.29 -19.09 -39.22
C PRO A 47 -12.81 -17.70 -39.62
N THR A 48 -13.96 -17.25 -39.14
CA THR A 48 -14.46 -15.90 -39.44
C THR A 48 -13.65 -14.80 -38.72
N PRO A 49 -13.47 -14.83 -37.39
CA PRO A 49 -12.63 -13.86 -36.69
C PRO A 49 -11.12 -14.09 -36.89
N PHE A 50 -10.69 -15.33 -37.18
CA PHE A 50 -9.28 -15.69 -37.39
C PHE A 50 -9.08 -16.51 -38.68
N PRO A 51 -9.30 -15.92 -39.88
CA PRO A 51 -9.25 -16.63 -41.17
C PRO A 51 -7.91 -17.30 -41.48
N ASN A 52 -6.81 -16.80 -40.91
CA ASN A 52 -5.47 -17.35 -41.08
C ASN A 52 -4.90 -17.91 -39.76
N GLY A 53 -5.74 -18.23 -38.79
CA GLY A 53 -5.32 -18.64 -37.44
C GLY A 53 -4.42 -17.59 -36.81
N PHE A 54 -3.25 -18.01 -36.28
CA PHE A 54 -2.27 -17.11 -35.65
C PHE A 54 -1.64 -16.08 -36.60
N ALA A 55 -1.70 -16.32 -37.91
CA ALA A 55 -1.27 -15.37 -38.93
C ALA A 55 -2.42 -14.43 -39.33
N THR A 56 -3.46 -14.28 -38.53
CA THR A 56 -4.49 -13.25 -38.74
C THR A 56 -4.00 -11.92 -38.17
N ALA A 57 -4.08 -10.84 -38.94
CA ALA A 57 -3.83 -9.50 -38.43
C ALA A 57 -4.76 -9.19 -37.25
N GLY A 58 -4.20 -8.71 -36.13
CA GLY A 58 -4.92 -8.46 -34.89
C GLY A 58 -5.11 -9.70 -34.00
N ALA A 59 -4.61 -10.88 -34.41
CA ALA A 59 -4.56 -12.05 -33.52
C ALA A 59 -3.59 -11.85 -32.36
N VAL A 60 -2.54 -11.06 -32.55
CA VAL A 60 -1.61 -10.64 -31.50
C VAL A 60 -2.01 -9.26 -31.00
N THR A 61 -2.20 -9.14 -29.71
CA THR A 61 -2.68 -7.92 -29.03
C THR A 61 -1.64 -7.32 -28.11
N GLY A 62 -0.60 -8.08 -27.76
CA GLY A 62 0.48 -7.60 -26.92
C GLY A 62 1.80 -8.31 -27.22
N MET A 63 2.89 -7.62 -26.99
CA MET A 63 4.22 -8.24 -26.91
C MET A 63 5.06 -7.56 -25.85
N SER A 64 5.81 -8.34 -25.07
CA SER A 64 6.72 -7.75 -24.10
C SER A 64 7.97 -8.59 -23.92
N ILE A 65 9.06 -7.91 -23.56
CA ILE A 65 10.29 -8.57 -23.15
C ILE A 65 11.11 -7.67 -22.23
N ALA A 66 11.74 -8.29 -21.25
CA ALA A 66 12.81 -7.72 -20.43
C ALA A 66 14.08 -8.56 -20.56
N ASN A 67 15.24 -7.91 -20.48
CA ASN A 67 16.53 -8.58 -20.45
C ASN A 67 17.46 -7.91 -19.42
N GLY A 68 18.62 -8.52 -19.16
CA GLY A 68 19.60 -8.04 -18.16
C GLY A 68 19.78 -9.03 -17.01
N ASP A 69 20.60 -8.68 -16.00
CA ASP A 69 20.72 -9.48 -14.78
C ASP A 69 19.66 -9.06 -13.76
N PRO A 70 18.65 -9.90 -13.50
CA PRO A 70 17.52 -9.57 -12.64
C PRO A 70 17.83 -9.70 -11.14
N ARG A 71 19.02 -10.16 -10.77
CA ARG A 71 19.36 -10.47 -9.38
C ARG A 71 19.64 -9.21 -8.57
N PHE A 72 19.25 -9.24 -7.30
CA PHE A 72 19.65 -8.28 -6.27
C PHE A 72 19.99 -9.14 -5.06
N ILE A 73 21.29 -9.31 -4.79
CA ILE A 73 21.76 -10.22 -3.76
C ILE A 73 22.82 -9.47 -2.95
N VAL A 74 22.53 -9.29 -1.67
CA VAL A 74 23.42 -8.63 -0.73
C VAL A 74 23.70 -9.52 0.47
N ALA A 75 24.88 -9.35 1.06
CA ALA A 75 25.18 -9.93 2.36
C ALA A 75 24.84 -8.90 3.44
N THR A 76 24.03 -9.29 4.41
CA THR A 76 23.62 -8.44 5.53
C THR A 76 24.05 -9.05 6.86
N LYS A 77 24.27 -8.20 7.85
CA LYS A 77 24.49 -8.61 9.25
C LYS A 77 23.73 -7.68 10.16
N GLN A 78 23.34 -8.20 11.31
CA GLN A 78 22.71 -7.41 12.37
C GLN A 78 23.37 -7.79 13.69
N LEU A 79 23.64 -6.78 14.50
CA LEU A 79 24.20 -6.94 15.84
C LEU A 79 23.34 -6.14 16.82
N GLY A 80 22.73 -6.83 17.77
CA GLY A 80 22.00 -6.23 18.88
C GLY A 80 22.70 -6.49 20.20
N LEU A 81 22.83 -5.46 21.04
CA LEU A 81 23.28 -5.56 22.42
C LEU A 81 22.18 -5.02 23.31
N TYR A 82 21.78 -5.77 24.33
CA TYR A 82 20.75 -5.29 25.25
C TYR A 82 21.10 -5.51 26.72
N PHE A 83 20.52 -4.63 27.52
CA PHE A 83 20.60 -4.63 28.96
C PHE A 83 19.22 -4.28 29.54
N GLN A 84 18.75 -5.04 30.52
CA GLN A 84 17.47 -4.79 31.20
C GLN A 84 17.53 -5.14 32.68
N ASP A 85 16.84 -4.36 33.52
CA ASP A 85 16.64 -4.65 34.92
C ASP A 85 15.22 -4.31 35.40
N ASP A 86 14.70 -5.14 36.31
CA ASP A 86 13.41 -4.95 36.98
C ASP A 86 13.69 -4.62 38.44
N TRP A 87 13.74 -3.32 38.75
CA TRP A 87 14.14 -2.82 40.05
C TRP A 87 12.92 -2.56 40.95
N LYS A 88 12.80 -3.31 42.04
CA LYS A 88 11.82 -3.04 43.10
C LYS A 88 12.29 -1.87 43.97
N ALA A 89 12.09 -0.64 43.50
CA ALA A 89 12.47 0.58 44.22
C ALA A 89 11.80 0.68 45.59
N THR A 90 10.56 0.19 45.73
CA THR A 90 9.88 0.01 47.01
C THR A 90 9.04 -1.27 47.01
N ARG A 91 8.35 -1.58 48.11
CA ARG A 91 7.36 -2.69 48.15
C ARG A 91 6.17 -2.46 47.22
N ARG A 92 5.94 -1.22 46.77
CA ARG A 92 4.79 -0.81 45.95
C ARG A 92 5.19 -0.34 44.55
N LEU A 93 6.45 0.00 44.32
CA LEU A 93 6.96 0.53 43.07
C LEU A 93 8.01 -0.43 42.48
N THR A 94 7.73 -0.91 41.28
CA THR A 94 8.70 -1.60 40.43
C THR A 94 8.99 -0.71 39.24
N LEU A 95 10.27 -0.54 38.89
CA LEU A 95 10.75 0.14 37.70
C LEU A 95 11.30 -0.91 36.73
N ASN A 96 10.97 -0.79 35.46
CA ASN A 96 11.48 -1.63 34.38
C ASN A 96 12.39 -0.76 33.52
N LEU A 97 13.70 -1.01 33.55
CA LEU A 97 14.68 -0.20 32.85
C LEU A 97 15.36 -1.06 31.79
N GLY A 98 15.41 -0.59 30.55
CA GLY A 98 16.02 -1.28 29.44
C GLY A 98 16.79 -0.32 28.53
N LEU A 99 17.89 -0.80 27.97
CA LEU A 99 18.58 -0.16 26.87
C LEU A 99 18.99 -1.24 25.88
N ARG A 100 18.71 -1.02 24.62
CA ARG A 100 19.20 -1.83 23.52
C ARG A 100 19.92 -0.94 22.51
N TRP A 101 20.99 -1.45 21.93
CA TRP A 101 21.66 -0.85 20.78
C TRP A 101 21.65 -1.86 19.66
N ASP A 102 21.16 -1.44 18.50
CA ASP A 102 21.15 -2.24 17.28
C ASP A 102 22.08 -1.62 16.24
N LYS A 103 22.66 -2.48 15.40
CA LYS A 103 23.45 -2.07 14.25
C LYS A 103 23.22 -3.03 13.08
N ASP A 104 22.78 -2.45 11.99
CA ASP A 104 22.69 -3.11 10.70
C ASP A 104 23.97 -2.91 9.89
N PHE A 105 24.30 -3.89 9.06
CA PHE A 105 25.41 -3.83 8.12
C PHE A 105 24.91 -4.20 6.73
N ASN A 106 25.07 -3.28 5.79
CA ASN A 106 24.70 -3.37 4.39
C ASN A 106 23.21 -3.70 4.17
N MET A 107 22.34 -3.35 5.11
CA MET A 107 20.89 -3.59 5.02
C MET A 107 20.23 -2.68 3.98
N ILE A 108 20.85 -1.53 3.72
CA ILE A 108 20.43 -0.57 2.70
C ILE A 108 21.09 -0.78 1.33
N GLY A 109 21.82 -1.87 1.14
CA GLY A 109 22.53 -2.15 -0.11
C GLY A 109 23.71 -1.21 -0.37
N GLY A 110 24.28 -0.60 0.69
CA GLY A 110 25.37 0.39 0.62
C GLY A 110 26.55 -0.02 -0.27
N ALA A 111 26.89 -1.30 -0.29
CA ALA A 111 27.96 -1.86 -1.12
C ALA A 111 27.70 -1.72 -2.64
N ASP A 112 26.43 -1.71 -3.05
CA ASP A 112 25.99 -1.71 -4.45
C ASP A 112 25.62 -0.32 -4.98
N ILE A 113 25.27 0.62 -4.10
CA ILE A 113 24.82 1.98 -4.48
C ILE A 113 25.79 2.67 -5.45
N GLN A 114 27.09 2.63 -5.15
CA GLN A 114 28.13 3.25 -5.98
C GLN A 114 28.21 2.67 -7.40
N ASN A 115 27.83 1.40 -7.56
CA ASN A 115 27.85 0.67 -8.82
C ASN A 115 26.52 0.78 -9.56
N SER A 116 25.46 1.24 -8.87
CA SER A 116 24.14 1.46 -9.45
C SER A 116 24.20 2.46 -10.60
N ARG A 117 23.61 2.10 -11.75
CA ARG A 117 23.63 2.96 -12.95
C ARG A 117 23.00 4.32 -12.73
N THR A 118 21.90 4.39 -11.98
CA THR A 118 21.30 5.68 -11.62
C THR A 118 22.29 6.57 -10.87
N TYR A 119 22.98 6.02 -9.86
CA TYR A 119 23.95 6.80 -9.07
C TYR A 119 25.08 7.34 -9.97
N GLN A 120 25.66 6.49 -10.82
CA GLN A 120 26.73 6.87 -11.75
C GLN A 120 26.29 7.92 -12.77
N GLU A 121 25.10 7.76 -13.36
CA GLU A 121 24.51 8.74 -14.28
C GLU A 121 24.30 10.08 -13.58
N LEU A 122 23.72 10.10 -12.36
CA LEU A 122 23.48 11.33 -11.61
C LEU A 122 24.77 12.04 -11.14
N VAL A 123 25.85 11.30 -10.85
CA VAL A 123 27.19 11.85 -10.61
C VAL A 123 27.72 12.50 -11.90
N ALA A 124 27.59 11.83 -13.04
CA ALA A 124 28.02 12.34 -14.33
C ALA A 124 27.21 13.57 -14.80
N LEU A 125 25.93 13.68 -14.42
CA LEU A 125 25.12 14.87 -14.67
C LEU A 125 25.71 16.13 -14.04
N ASN A 126 26.29 16.00 -12.84
CA ASN A 126 26.80 17.11 -12.04
C ASN A 126 25.85 18.34 -12.01
N SER A 127 24.57 18.09 -11.73
CA SER A 127 23.53 19.11 -11.73
C SER A 127 23.27 19.62 -10.31
N PRO A 128 22.98 20.92 -10.09
CA PRO A 128 22.52 21.41 -8.80
C PRO A 128 21.33 20.64 -8.21
N ILE A 129 20.53 19.99 -9.05
CA ILE A 129 19.38 19.18 -8.65
C ILE A 129 19.81 17.78 -8.20
N SER A 130 20.74 17.12 -8.90
CA SER A 130 21.18 15.75 -8.57
C SER A 130 22.26 15.72 -7.48
N ASN A 131 23.13 16.73 -7.42
CA ASN A 131 24.29 16.78 -6.54
C ASN A 131 23.98 16.54 -5.06
N PRO A 132 22.89 17.08 -4.47
CA PRO A 132 22.52 16.73 -3.11
C PRO A 132 22.35 15.23 -2.91
N TYR A 133 21.78 14.51 -3.86
CA TYR A 133 21.46 13.09 -3.74
C TYR A 133 22.64 12.15 -3.98
N VAL A 134 23.71 12.62 -4.62
CA VAL A 134 24.91 11.82 -4.90
C VAL A 134 26.17 12.28 -4.16
N ARG A 135 26.05 13.27 -3.26
CA ARG A 135 27.17 13.86 -2.51
C ARG A 135 27.98 12.87 -1.67
N LYS A 136 27.36 11.77 -1.23
CA LYS A 136 27.98 10.65 -0.53
C LYS A 136 27.08 9.41 -0.72
N ILE A 137 27.63 8.23 -0.48
CA ILE A 137 26.88 6.98 -0.51
C ILE A 137 26.05 6.88 0.78
N ALA A 138 24.82 6.37 0.69
CA ALA A 138 24.02 6.08 1.88
C ALA A 138 24.73 5.02 2.73
N ALA A 139 24.69 5.17 4.05
CA ALA A 139 25.34 4.26 4.99
C ALA A 139 24.34 3.80 6.05
N ASP A 140 24.50 2.57 6.54
CA ASP A 140 23.65 2.05 7.61
C ASP A 140 23.74 2.92 8.87
N ASP A 141 22.62 3.06 9.57
CA ASP A 141 22.59 3.80 10.83
C ASP A 141 23.40 3.06 11.91
N ASN A 142 24.02 3.83 12.80
CA ASN A 142 24.81 3.32 13.92
C ASN A 142 24.29 3.83 15.27
N LYS A 143 23.17 4.56 15.27
CA LYS A 143 22.67 5.32 16.43
C LYS A 143 21.35 4.77 16.97
N ASP A 144 21.03 3.52 16.67
CA ASP A 144 19.77 2.89 17.03
C ASP A 144 19.79 2.45 18.51
N PHE A 145 19.82 3.43 19.40
CA PHE A 145 19.72 3.23 20.84
C PHE A 145 18.26 3.26 21.25
N SER A 146 17.72 2.11 21.64
CA SER A 146 16.35 1.90 22.09
C SER A 146 16.25 1.91 23.62
N PRO A 147 16.22 3.08 24.31
CA PRO A 147 15.93 3.14 25.74
C PRO A 147 14.47 2.78 26.00
N ARG A 148 14.23 2.12 27.13
CA ARG A 148 12.91 1.72 27.61
C ARG A 148 12.84 1.97 29.10
N VAL A 149 11.82 2.70 29.52
CA VAL A 149 11.54 2.95 30.94
C VAL A 149 10.08 2.66 31.19
N GLY A 150 9.81 1.82 32.18
CA GLY A 150 8.47 1.46 32.61
C GLY A 150 8.38 1.49 34.13
N PHE A 151 7.16 1.55 34.63
CA PHE A 151 6.89 1.44 36.06
C PHE A 151 5.57 0.69 36.30
N ALA A 152 5.50 0.08 37.47
CA ALA A 152 4.28 -0.46 38.04
C ALA A 152 4.18 -0.01 39.50
N TYR A 153 3.09 0.67 39.83
CA TYR A 153 2.85 1.25 41.15
C TYR A 153 1.52 0.75 41.74
N ASP A 154 1.61 0.04 42.87
CA ASP A 154 0.46 -0.36 43.67
C ASP A 154 0.07 0.78 44.62
N VAL A 155 -1.01 1.48 44.27
CA VAL A 155 -1.47 2.70 44.95
C VAL A 155 -1.84 2.41 46.41
N THR A 156 -2.46 1.26 46.67
CA THR A 156 -2.97 0.89 48.00
C THR A 156 -2.04 -0.07 48.76
N GLY A 157 -1.10 -0.72 48.07
CA GLY A 157 -0.27 -1.79 48.65
C GLY A 157 -1.00 -3.13 48.80
N THR A 158 -2.19 -3.27 48.20
CA THR A 158 -3.03 -4.46 48.28
C THR A 158 -3.15 -5.20 46.94
N GLY A 159 -2.48 -4.71 45.89
CA GLY A 159 -2.55 -5.23 44.53
C GLY A 159 -3.87 -4.96 43.80
N ARG A 160 -4.80 -4.21 44.41
CA ARG A 160 -6.13 -3.93 43.83
C ARG A 160 -6.17 -2.71 42.92
N HIS A 161 -5.27 -1.75 43.15
CA HIS A 161 -5.20 -0.50 42.42
C HIS A 161 -3.78 -0.34 41.90
N VAL A 162 -3.56 -0.65 40.63
CA VAL A 162 -2.22 -0.65 40.03
C VAL A 162 -2.19 0.32 38.86
N VAL A 163 -1.31 1.31 38.93
CA VAL A 163 -0.96 2.16 37.79
C VAL A 163 0.27 1.56 37.13
N ARG A 164 0.24 1.42 35.81
CA ARG A 164 1.39 1.01 35.01
C ARG A 164 1.59 2.01 33.90
N GLY A 165 2.82 2.16 33.44
CA GLY A 165 3.09 2.96 32.27
C GLY A 165 4.53 2.84 31.87
N GLY A 166 4.84 3.36 30.69
CA GLY A 166 6.19 3.37 30.19
C GLY A 166 6.35 4.19 28.94
N TYR A 167 7.61 4.41 28.60
CA TYR A 167 8.06 5.01 27.37
C TYR A 167 9.16 4.13 26.78
N GLY A 168 9.12 3.92 25.48
CA GLY A 168 10.15 3.20 24.76
C GLY A 168 10.39 3.79 23.39
N LEU A 169 11.65 3.76 22.98
CA LEU A 169 12.04 4.02 21.61
C LEU A 169 12.35 2.68 20.94
N TYR A 170 11.87 2.52 19.71
CA TYR A 170 12.00 1.28 18.95
C TYR A 170 12.45 1.60 17.52
N TYR A 171 13.51 0.95 17.06
CA TYR A 171 13.93 1.03 15.67
C TYR A 171 13.42 -0.18 14.90
N GLY A 172 12.90 0.07 13.70
CA GLY A 172 12.56 -0.97 12.74
C GLY A 172 13.72 -1.19 11.76
N ASN A 173 13.83 -2.42 11.26
CA ASN A 173 14.79 -2.72 10.21
C ASN A 173 14.27 -2.17 8.87
N ILE A 174 15.18 -1.84 7.96
CA ILE A 174 14.84 -1.45 6.61
C ILE A 174 14.40 -2.68 5.81
N PHE A 175 13.27 -2.57 5.10
CA PHE A 175 12.79 -3.62 4.22
C PHE A 175 13.65 -3.70 2.95
N GLN A 176 14.15 -4.90 2.62
CA GLN A 176 14.94 -5.15 1.39
C GLN A 176 14.22 -4.72 0.09
N ASN A 177 12.88 -4.66 0.09
CA ASN A 177 12.09 -4.13 -1.02
C ASN A 177 12.33 -2.65 -1.37
N ILE A 178 12.97 -1.89 -0.47
CA ILE A 178 13.34 -0.49 -0.64
C ILE A 178 14.59 -0.38 -1.53
N PRO A 179 15.76 -0.96 -1.18
CA PRO A 179 16.97 -0.86 -2.01
C PRO A 179 17.01 -1.79 -3.23
N LEU A 180 16.20 -2.86 -3.29
CA LEU A 180 16.41 -3.95 -4.27
C LEU A 180 16.53 -3.52 -5.76
N PHE A 181 15.86 -2.45 -6.19
CA PHE A 181 15.94 -2.01 -7.59
C PHE A 181 17.25 -1.25 -7.85
N MET A 182 17.72 -0.50 -6.85
CA MET A 182 19.01 0.19 -6.91
C MET A 182 20.15 -0.84 -6.91
N GLU A 183 20.05 -1.88 -6.08
CA GLU A 183 20.97 -3.02 -6.02
C GLU A 183 21.00 -3.78 -7.35
N GLN A 184 19.83 -4.11 -7.91
CA GLN A 184 19.77 -4.73 -9.23
C GLN A 184 20.44 -3.86 -10.30
N GLN A 185 20.22 -2.53 -10.28
CA GLN A 185 20.86 -1.59 -11.20
C GLN A 185 22.39 -1.48 -11.00
N ALA A 186 22.99 -2.13 -10.01
CA ALA A 186 24.43 -2.22 -9.84
C ALA A 186 25.09 -3.32 -10.69
N ASN A 187 24.31 -4.31 -11.15
CA ASN A 187 24.81 -5.42 -11.96
C ASN A 187 25.52 -4.95 -13.24
N ALA A 188 26.37 -5.82 -13.81
CA ALA A 188 27.07 -5.53 -15.06
C ALA A 188 26.10 -5.20 -16.23
N THR A 189 24.95 -5.88 -16.28
CA THR A 189 23.85 -5.59 -17.19
C THR A 189 22.58 -5.27 -16.42
N VAL A 190 21.89 -4.20 -16.82
CA VAL A 190 20.69 -3.74 -16.14
C VAL A 190 19.47 -4.51 -16.63
N PHE A 191 18.76 -5.15 -15.70
CA PHE A 191 17.45 -5.73 -15.94
C PHE A 191 16.40 -4.65 -16.19
N GLN A 192 15.89 -4.60 -17.41
CA GLN A 192 14.90 -3.61 -17.81
C GLN A 192 14.03 -4.13 -18.96
N THR A 193 12.81 -3.60 -19.05
CA THR A 193 11.93 -3.81 -20.19
C THR A 193 12.56 -3.19 -21.43
N LEU A 194 12.72 -3.98 -22.49
CA LEU A 194 13.19 -3.46 -23.77
C LEU A 194 12.04 -2.85 -24.57
N PHE A 195 10.90 -3.53 -24.58
CA PHE A 195 9.66 -3.04 -25.16
C PHE A 195 8.45 -3.71 -24.49
N LEU A 196 7.35 -2.96 -24.50
CA LEU A 196 6.02 -3.40 -24.10
C LEU A 196 5.05 -2.80 -25.12
N LEU A 197 4.56 -3.63 -26.02
CA LEU A 197 3.61 -3.26 -27.06
C LEU A 197 2.21 -3.65 -26.58
N THR A 198 1.30 -2.69 -26.56
CA THR A 198 -0.07 -2.87 -26.04
C THR A 198 -1.13 -2.19 -26.93
N SER A 199 -0.70 -1.40 -27.92
CA SER A 199 -1.55 -0.77 -28.91
C SER A 199 -1.39 -1.46 -30.28
N PRO A 200 -2.47 -1.65 -31.06
CA PRO A 200 -2.37 -2.11 -32.44
C PRO A 200 -1.47 -1.26 -33.34
N SER A 201 -1.26 0.02 -32.99
CA SER A 201 -0.37 0.93 -33.72
C SER A 201 1.10 0.85 -33.32
N ASP A 202 1.44 0.14 -32.23
CA ASP A 202 2.82 0.01 -31.77
C ASP A 202 3.65 -0.75 -32.80
N ILE A 203 4.85 -0.27 -33.10
CA ILE A 203 5.71 -0.91 -34.11
C ILE A 203 6.50 -2.05 -33.48
N VAL A 204 6.40 -3.24 -34.05
CA VAL A 204 7.18 -4.41 -33.66
C VAL A 204 8.67 -4.12 -33.96
N PRO A 205 9.56 -4.13 -32.94
CA PRO A 205 10.94 -3.68 -33.11
C PRO A 205 11.71 -4.45 -34.19
N GLY A 206 12.38 -3.71 -35.08
CA GLY A 206 13.20 -4.27 -36.15
C GLY A 206 12.42 -4.79 -37.37
N THR A 207 11.09 -4.74 -37.36
CA THR A 207 10.25 -5.18 -38.50
C THR A 207 9.62 -4.01 -39.25
N GLY A 208 9.34 -2.89 -38.55
CA GLY A 208 8.61 -1.75 -39.11
C GLY A 208 7.10 -1.99 -39.27
N ILE A 209 6.59 -3.11 -38.76
CA ILE A 209 5.19 -3.52 -38.88
C ILE A 209 4.46 -3.16 -37.59
N ALA A 210 3.29 -2.52 -37.70
CA ALA A 210 2.43 -2.23 -36.56
C ALA A 210 1.86 -3.54 -35.97
N LEU A 211 1.75 -3.63 -34.64
CA LEU A 211 1.36 -4.83 -33.90
C LEU A 211 0.04 -5.43 -34.39
N GLY A 212 -0.96 -4.58 -34.65
CA GLY A 212 -2.26 -5.01 -35.16
C GLY A 212 -2.22 -5.56 -36.58
N ASN A 213 -1.14 -5.29 -37.33
CA ASN A 213 -0.90 -5.81 -38.67
C ASN A 213 0.20 -6.88 -38.68
N TRP A 214 0.77 -7.23 -37.53
CA TRP A 214 1.85 -8.21 -37.44
C TRP A 214 1.28 -9.63 -37.41
N HIS A 215 1.77 -10.48 -38.31
CA HIS A 215 1.32 -11.86 -38.47
C HIS A 215 2.28 -12.80 -37.74
N CYS A 216 1.79 -13.52 -36.74
CA CYS A 216 2.61 -14.47 -35.99
C CYS A 216 3.01 -15.69 -36.85
N CYS A 217 4.15 -16.36 -36.67
CA CYS A 217 5.22 -16.18 -35.68
C CYS A 217 6.59 -16.46 -36.34
N GLY A 218 6.98 -15.66 -37.34
CA GLY A 218 8.22 -15.88 -38.09
C GLY A 218 8.03 -16.55 -39.47
N PRO A 219 9.02 -16.42 -40.37
CA PRO A 219 8.98 -17.02 -41.70
C PRO A 219 8.93 -18.57 -41.65
N PRO A 220 8.33 -19.24 -42.65
CA PRO A 220 7.88 -18.71 -43.94
C PRO A 220 6.41 -18.23 -43.98
N THR A 221 5.63 -18.45 -42.92
CA THR A 221 4.17 -18.16 -42.93
C THR A 221 3.76 -16.94 -42.10
N GLY A 222 4.67 -16.35 -41.32
CA GLY A 222 4.45 -15.12 -40.55
C GLY A 222 5.54 -14.07 -40.77
N ASP A 223 5.34 -12.90 -40.18
CA ASP A 223 6.26 -11.78 -40.22
C ASP A 223 7.53 -12.05 -39.40
N PRO A 224 8.66 -11.36 -39.68
CA PRO A 224 9.89 -11.51 -38.90
C PRO A 224 9.65 -11.30 -37.40
N LEU A 225 10.31 -12.11 -36.57
CA LEU A 225 10.31 -11.92 -35.11
C LEU A 225 10.96 -10.57 -34.74
N PRO A 226 10.55 -9.96 -33.61
CA PRO A 226 11.13 -8.70 -33.17
C PRO A 226 12.64 -8.85 -32.93
N THR A 227 13.39 -7.81 -33.27
CA THR A 227 14.81 -7.72 -32.94
C THR A 227 14.96 -7.44 -31.46
N ILE A 228 15.53 -8.41 -30.73
CA ILE A 228 15.80 -8.28 -29.29
C ILE A 228 17.23 -7.78 -29.14
N ALA A 229 17.39 -6.56 -28.61
CA ALA A 229 18.69 -5.99 -28.29
C ALA A 229 19.40 -6.82 -27.20
N ALA A 230 20.73 -6.87 -27.24
CA ALA A 230 21.53 -7.49 -26.18
C ALA A 230 21.39 -6.70 -24.85
N PRO A 231 21.60 -7.34 -23.69
CA PRO A 231 21.58 -6.65 -22.40
C PRO A 231 22.53 -5.46 -22.35
N SER A 232 22.03 -4.32 -21.87
CA SER A 232 22.78 -3.07 -21.78
C SER A 232 23.33 -2.84 -20.38
N ALA A 233 24.48 -2.16 -20.31
CA ALA A 233 25.02 -1.60 -19.07
C ALA A 233 24.45 -0.21 -18.75
N GLN A 234 23.64 0.39 -19.62
CA GLN A 234 23.02 1.71 -19.41
C GLN A 234 21.50 1.58 -19.26
N LEU A 235 20.89 2.54 -18.55
CA LEU A 235 19.44 2.65 -18.50
C LEU A 235 18.91 3.12 -19.87
N ASN A 236 17.83 2.49 -20.33
CA ASN A 236 17.15 2.92 -21.54
C ASN A 236 16.48 4.29 -21.33
N PRO A 237 16.34 5.11 -22.38
CA PRO A 237 15.52 6.32 -22.33
C PRO A 237 14.11 6.01 -21.83
N GLY A 238 13.59 6.83 -20.91
CA GLY A 238 12.28 6.60 -20.30
C GLY A 238 12.26 5.60 -19.13
N SER A 239 13.36 4.92 -18.83
CA SER A 239 13.48 4.03 -17.67
C SER A 239 13.33 4.79 -16.33
N THR A 240 13.04 4.05 -15.25
CA THR A 240 12.99 4.61 -13.89
C THR A 240 14.35 4.47 -13.23
N GLY A 241 15.00 5.61 -12.94
CA GLY A 241 16.17 5.65 -12.08
C GLY A 241 15.79 5.48 -10.61
N ARG A 242 16.63 4.79 -9.84
CA ARG A 242 16.44 4.47 -8.43
C ARG A 242 17.67 4.88 -7.63
N LEU A 243 17.45 5.59 -6.54
CA LEU A 243 18.51 6.01 -5.62
C LEU A 243 17.99 5.98 -4.18
N MET A 244 18.93 6.10 -3.26
CA MET A 244 18.66 6.17 -1.83
C MET A 244 19.27 7.43 -1.25
N ASP A 245 18.55 8.09 -0.34
CA ASP A 245 19.02 9.31 0.28
C ASP A 245 20.35 9.05 1.01
N PRO A 246 21.40 9.85 0.77
CA PRO A 246 22.62 9.77 1.54
C PRO A 246 22.46 9.93 3.06
N ASN A 247 21.33 10.48 3.53
CA ASN A 247 20.97 10.61 4.94
C ASN A 247 19.88 9.64 5.40
N TYR A 248 19.58 8.59 4.65
CA TYR A 248 18.58 7.60 5.03
C TYR A 248 18.86 7.05 6.44
N ARG A 249 17.81 6.95 7.26
CA ARG A 249 17.84 6.41 8.63
C ARG A 249 16.87 5.26 8.78
N ASN A 250 17.12 4.42 9.78
CA ASN A 250 16.20 3.38 10.17
C ASN A 250 14.88 4.02 10.68
N PRO A 251 13.71 3.44 10.34
CA PRO A 251 12.43 3.90 10.88
C PRO A 251 12.41 3.77 12.41
N GLU A 252 11.78 4.72 13.06
CA GLU A 252 11.81 4.90 14.51
C GLU A 252 10.39 5.10 15.05
N THR A 253 10.06 4.43 16.14
CA THR A 253 8.77 4.53 16.80
C THR A 253 8.97 4.92 18.25
N GLU A 254 8.39 6.05 18.63
CA GLU A 254 8.23 6.42 20.04
C GLU A 254 6.91 5.87 20.56
N GLU A 255 6.95 5.06 21.61
CA GLU A 255 5.75 4.52 22.23
C GLU A 255 5.65 4.98 23.68
N PHE A 256 4.50 5.53 24.04
CA PHE A 256 4.12 5.86 25.39
C PHE A 256 2.83 5.13 25.77
N ASN A 257 2.78 4.55 26.96
CA ASN A 257 1.54 4.03 27.52
C ASN A 257 1.40 4.39 28.99
N ILE A 258 0.16 4.57 29.41
CA ILE A 258 -0.20 4.69 30.82
C ILE A 258 -1.57 4.07 31.04
N GLY A 259 -1.67 3.24 32.06
CA GLY A 259 -2.89 2.52 32.39
C GLY A 259 -3.10 2.31 33.87
N TYR A 260 -4.34 2.01 34.20
CA TYR A 260 -4.82 1.79 35.56
C TYR A 260 -5.67 0.52 35.60
N SER A 261 -5.31 -0.40 36.49
CA SER A 261 -6.06 -1.61 36.79
C SER A 261 -6.71 -1.49 38.15
N TRP A 262 -8.02 -1.74 38.19
CA TRP A 262 -8.82 -1.80 39.41
C TRP A 262 -9.50 -3.16 39.55
N SER A 263 -9.08 -3.93 40.54
CA SER A 263 -9.82 -5.12 41.00
C SER A 263 -10.91 -4.69 41.98
N LEU A 264 -12.17 -4.71 41.53
CA LEU A 264 -13.33 -4.38 42.37
C LEU A 264 -13.54 -5.45 43.44
N ASN A 265 -13.38 -6.72 43.03
CA ASN A 265 -13.45 -7.91 43.87
C ASN A 265 -12.58 -9.02 43.23
N PRO A 266 -12.44 -10.21 43.85
CA PRO A 266 -11.59 -11.30 43.30
C PRO A 266 -11.95 -11.79 41.89
N ASN A 267 -13.16 -11.50 41.42
CA ASN A 267 -13.70 -11.95 40.13
C ASN A 267 -13.84 -10.84 39.09
N THR A 268 -13.79 -9.56 39.49
CA THR A 268 -14.00 -8.40 38.59
C THR A 268 -12.77 -7.51 38.52
N VAL A 269 -12.33 -7.18 37.30
CA VAL A 269 -11.31 -6.17 37.04
C VAL A 269 -11.75 -5.21 35.94
N ILE A 270 -11.49 -3.92 36.15
CA ILE A 270 -11.56 -2.88 35.12
C ILE A 270 -10.12 -2.44 34.84
N GLU A 271 -9.77 -2.34 33.58
CA GLU A 271 -8.50 -1.80 33.10
C GLU A 271 -8.80 -0.68 32.12
N THR A 272 -8.05 0.41 32.24
CA THR A 272 -8.07 1.49 31.26
C THR A 272 -6.64 1.88 30.94
N GLU A 273 -6.35 2.08 29.66
CA GLU A 273 -5.01 2.39 29.17
C GLU A 273 -5.08 3.39 28.04
N TYR A 274 -4.21 4.38 28.05
CA TYR A 274 -3.95 5.24 26.92
C TYR A 274 -2.58 4.87 26.33
N THR A 275 -2.55 4.73 25.01
CA THR A 275 -1.36 4.40 24.22
C THR A 275 -1.17 5.48 23.17
N HIS A 276 0.05 5.99 23.07
CA HIS A 276 0.49 6.93 22.05
C HIS A 276 1.66 6.30 21.29
N VAL A 277 1.62 6.39 19.97
CA VAL A 277 2.67 5.91 19.08
C VAL A 277 2.96 7.00 18.06
N LEU A 278 4.21 7.43 17.97
CA LEU A 278 4.70 8.37 16.97
C LEU A 278 5.70 7.64 16.08
N GLY A 279 5.35 7.45 14.81
CA GLY A 279 6.23 6.91 13.78
C GLY A 279 7.01 8.02 13.10
N LEU A 280 8.34 7.89 13.10
CA LEU A 280 9.30 8.81 12.53
C LEU A 280 10.23 8.07 11.57
N HIS A 281 10.84 8.82 10.66
CA HIS A 281 11.81 8.30 9.69
C HIS A 281 11.30 7.12 8.84
N GLU A 282 9.98 7.01 8.63
CA GLU A 282 9.40 5.99 7.77
C GLU A 282 9.79 6.23 6.30
N ASN A 283 9.80 5.17 5.49
CA ASN A 283 10.17 5.30 4.08
C ASN A 283 9.12 6.10 3.28
N LYS A 284 9.59 7.05 2.48
CA LYS A 284 8.81 7.78 1.47
C LYS A 284 9.61 7.90 0.19
N THR A 285 9.00 7.56 -0.94
CA THR A 285 9.65 7.66 -2.26
C THR A 285 9.37 9.03 -2.88
N ILE A 286 10.42 9.81 -3.14
CA ILE A 286 10.37 11.13 -3.76
C ILE A 286 10.84 11.03 -5.21
N ASN A 287 10.00 11.41 -6.17
CA ASN A 287 10.46 11.59 -7.54
C ASN A 287 11.14 12.96 -7.67
N ILE A 288 12.48 12.98 -7.65
CA ILE A 288 13.28 14.22 -7.73
C ILE A 288 13.21 14.86 -9.12
N ASP A 289 12.72 14.09 -10.11
CA ASP A 289 12.51 14.52 -11.48
C ASP A 289 11.02 14.57 -11.84
N GLN A 290 10.18 14.97 -10.88
CA GLN A 290 8.75 15.15 -11.12
C GLN A 290 8.51 16.22 -12.19
N ARG A 291 7.79 15.83 -13.26
CA ARG A 291 7.47 16.75 -14.36
C ARG A 291 6.47 17.80 -13.92
N LYS A 292 6.81 19.06 -14.16
CA LYS A 292 5.93 20.21 -13.87
C LYS A 292 5.80 21.14 -15.08
N PRO A 293 4.70 21.90 -15.20
CA PRO A 293 4.61 22.95 -16.20
C PRO A 293 5.66 24.05 -15.98
N VAL A 294 6.27 24.51 -17.05
CA VAL A 294 7.21 25.64 -17.06
C VAL A 294 6.77 26.60 -18.15
N ASN A 295 6.56 27.88 -17.82
CA ASN A 295 6.11 28.92 -18.75
C ASN A 295 4.84 28.55 -19.55
N GLY A 296 3.84 27.95 -18.89
CA GLY A 296 2.59 27.53 -19.53
C GLY A 296 2.70 26.27 -20.40
N VAL A 297 3.90 25.66 -20.50
CA VAL A 297 4.13 24.42 -21.23
C VAL A 297 4.30 23.27 -20.24
N CYS A 298 3.33 22.36 -20.21
CA CYS A 298 3.50 21.07 -19.57
C CYS A 298 4.26 20.12 -20.51
N CYS A 299 5.09 19.19 -20.05
CA CYS A 299 5.44 18.81 -18.67
C CYS A 299 6.95 18.57 -18.68
N THR A 300 7.73 19.52 -18.16
CA THR A 300 9.19 19.48 -18.26
C THR A 300 9.78 18.81 -17.02
N ALA A 301 10.70 17.85 -17.20
CA ALA A 301 11.40 17.23 -16.09
C ALA A 301 12.60 18.12 -15.68
N PRO A 302 12.79 18.42 -14.38
CA PRO A 302 13.89 19.27 -13.92
C PRO A 302 15.29 18.80 -14.35
N LEU A 303 15.51 17.49 -14.54
CA LEU A 303 16.80 16.93 -14.95
C LEU A 303 16.97 16.80 -16.47
N ASP A 304 15.94 17.03 -17.30
CA ASP A 304 15.98 16.80 -18.76
C ASP A 304 17.15 17.53 -19.45
N SER A 305 17.39 18.79 -19.06
CA SER A 305 18.48 19.61 -19.62
C SER A 305 19.86 19.11 -19.19
N ALA A 306 19.99 18.62 -17.95
CA ALA A 306 21.23 18.06 -17.45
C ALA A 306 21.56 16.73 -18.15
N PHE A 307 20.57 15.83 -18.31
CA PHE A 307 20.75 14.58 -19.06
C PHE A 307 21.18 14.86 -20.50
N ALA A 308 20.52 15.83 -21.16
CA ALA A 308 20.89 16.24 -22.51
C ALA A 308 22.32 16.81 -22.59
N ALA A 309 22.70 17.67 -21.65
CA ALA A 309 24.04 18.28 -21.60
C ALA A 309 25.15 17.26 -21.34
N ALA A 310 24.86 16.22 -20.55
CA ALA A 310 25.80 15.13 -20.26
C ALA A 310 25.87 14.05 -21.36
N GLY A 311 25.01 14.12 -22.39
CA GLY A 311 24.92 13.08 -23.41
C GLY A 311 24.38 11.74 -22.89
N LEU A 312 23.61 11.78 -21.79
CA LEU A 312 23.04 10.60 -21.14
C LEU A 312 21.57 10.41 -21.52
N PRO A 313 21.06 9.17 -21.48
CA PRO A 313 19.65 8.88 -21.77
C PRO A 313 18.74 9.61 -20.77
N ARG A 314 17.75 10.34 -21.29
CA ARG A 314 16.74 11.00 -20.43
C ARG A 314 15.86 9.95 -19.79
N LEU A 315 15.77 9.97 -18.47
CA LEU A 315 14.98 9.02 -17.71
C LEU A 315 13.49 9.43 -17.65
N GLY A 316 12.62 8.45 -17.44
CA GLY A 316 11.18 8.66 -17.28
C GLY A 316 10.83 9.19 -15.89
N SER A 317 11.62 8.84 -14.89
CA SER A 317 11.50 9.28 -13.49
C SER A 317 12.79 8.95 -12.76
N VAL A 318 13.11 9.72 -11.71
CA VAL A 318 14.25 9.48 -10.84
C VAL A 318 13.74 9.44 -9.40
N ARG A 319 13.67 8.24 -8.82
CA ARG A 319 13.00 7.98 -7.53
C ARG A 319 14.03 7.81 -6.42
N ASN A 320 13.94 8.67 -5.42
CA ASN A 320 14.74 8.64 -4.20
C ASN A 320 13.94 8.08 -3.03
N GLU A 321 14.47 7.05 -2.40
CA GLU A 321 13.93 6.54 -1.14
C GLU A 321 14.48 7.41 0.01
N GLU A 322 13.57 8.04 0.77
CA GLU A 322 13.88 8.96 1.87
C GLU A 322 13.24 8.49 3.18
N SER A 323 13.95 8.67 4.30
CA SER A 323 13.45 8.35 5.65
C SER A 323 12.78 9.58 6.28
N ILE A 324 11.71 10.09 5.65
CA ILE A 324 11.02 11.33 6.07
C ILE A 324 9.55 11.11 6.44
N GLY A 325 9.03 9.90 6.22
CA GLY A 325 7.64 9.54 6.52
C GLY A 325 7.32 9.66 8.00
N ARG A 326 6.06 9.99 8.28
CA ARG A 326 5.56 10.24 9.64
C ARG A 326 4.16 9.69 9.78
N SER A 327 3.93 9.01 10.89
CA SER A 327 2.63 8.47 11.28
C SER A 327 2.39 8.69 12.77
N HIS A 328 1.13 8.59 13.17
CA HIS A 328 0.70 8.85 14.53
C HIS A 328 -0.48 7.95 14.86
N TYR A 329 -0.46 7.37 16.06
CA TYR A 329 -1.57 6.65 16.64
C TYR A 329 -1.80 7.07 18.10
N ASP A 330 -3.05 7.37 18.43
CA ASP A 330 -3.54 7.50 19.80
C ASP A 330 -4.65 6.50 20.03
N GLY A 331 -4.60 5.75 21.14
CA GLY A 331 -5.61 4.77 21.50
C GLY A 331 -5.97 4.86 22.97
N TRP A 332 -7.27 4.90 23.27
CA TRP A 332 -7.80 4.71 24.62
C TRP A 332 -8.53 3.38 24.69
N ASN A 333 -7.97 2.46 25.46
CA ASN A 333 -8.46 1.11 25.66
C ASN A 333 -9.14 1.01 27.03
N VAL A 334 -10.30 0.36 27.06
CA VAL A 334 -11.02 0.02 28.29
C VAL A 334 -11.41 -1.45 28.24
N SER A 335 -10.96 -2.21 29.23
CA SER A 335 -11.27 -3.63 29.37
C SER A 335 -12.01 -3.87 30.68
N PHE A 336 -13.11 -4.60 30.60
CA PHE A 336 -13.86 -5.12 31.74
C PHE A 336 -13.85 -6.64 31.68
N ARG A 337 -13.34 -7.27 32.74
CA ARG A 337 -13.33 -8.73 32.85
C ARG A 337 -13.99 -9.17 34.14
N GLN A 338 -15.03 -9.98 33.99
CA GLN A 338 -15.72 -10.69 35.05
C GLN A 338 -15.51 -12.19 34.86
N ARG A 339 -14.79 -12.81 35.79
CA ARG A 339 -14.69 -14.28 35.87
C ARG A 339 -16.04 -14.87 36.26
N MET A 340 -16.23 -16.16 35.93
CA MET A 340 -17.46 -16.88 36.28
C MET A 340 -17.74 -16.75 37.78
N SER A 341 -18.82 -16.04 38.11
CA SER A 341 -19.28 -15.83 39.48
C SER A 341 -20.78 -16.00 39.49
N HIS A 342 -21.26 -16.88 40.37
CA HIS A 342 -22.64 -17.38 40.37
C HIS A 342 -23.04 -18.05 39.05
N ARG A 343 -23.38 -17.26 38.02
CA ARG A 343 -23.98 -17.75 36.77
C ARG A 343 -23.57 -16.96 35.53
N PHE A 344 -22.62 -16.03 35.63
CA PHE A 344 -22.18 -15.30 34.46
C PHE A 344 -20.69 -14.98 34.48
N SER A 345 -20.11 -14.92 33.28
CA SER A 345 -18.79 -14.38 32.99
C SER A 345 -18.89 -13.45 31.79
N ILE A 346 -18.13 -12.37 31.80
CA ILE A 346 -18.16 -11.33 30.76
C ILE A 346 -16.73 -10.88 30.48
N ASN A 347 -16.42 -10.69 29.20
CA ASN A 347 -15.25 -9.99 28.72
C ASN A 347 -15.71 -8.90 27.75
N ALA A 348 -15.47 -7.64 28.09
CA ALA A 348 -15.81 -6.49 27.27
C ALA A 348 -14.57 -5.64 27.04
N ASN A 349 -14.31 -5.28 25.78
CA ASN A 349 -13.22 -4.40 25.39
C ASN A 349 -13.77 -3.29 24.50
N TYR A 350 -13.31 -2.07 24.76
CA TYR A 350 -13.60 -0.90 23.97
C TYR A 350 -12.31 -0.17 23.65
N THR A 351 -12.17 0.26 22.41
CA THR A 351 -11.05 1.07 21.94
C THR A 351 -11.60 2.30 21.22
N LEU A 352 -11.14 3.47 21.65
CA LEU A 352 -11.27 4.74 20.93
C LEU A 352 -9.91 5.09 20.35
N ALA A 353 -9.74 5.10 19.03
CA ALA A 353 -8.43 5.29 18.41
C ALA A 353 -8.42 6.35 17.32
N TRP A 354 -7.26 6.98 17.11
CA TRP A 354 -6.93 7.82 15.96
C TRP A 354 -5.67 7.28 15.33
N ALA A 355 -5.68 6.98 14.04
CA ALA A 355 -4.51 6.60 13.27
C ALA A 355 -4.37 7.53 12.07
N TYR A 356 -3.32 8.35 12.02
CA TYR A 356 -3.09 9.35 10.98
C TYR A 356 -1.68 9.26 10.41
N SER A 357 -1.51 9.67 9.16
CA SER A 357 -0.21 9.65 8.49
C SER A 357 -0.16 10.63 7.32
N TYR A 358 1.05 10.92 6.85
CA TYR A 358 1.30 11.59 5.58
C TYR A 358 1.35 10.56 4.45
N ASP A 359 0.21 10.25 3.84
CA ASP A 359 0.09 9.27 2.74
C ASP A 359 0.67 7.88 3.11
N GLY A 360 0.00 7.11 3.98
CA GLY A 360 0.46 5.76 4.30
C GLY A 360 -0.43 4.92 5.26
N GLY A 361 -0.44 3.61 5.01
CA GLY A 361 -0.66 2.60 6.06
C GLY A 361 0.63 2.38 6.85
N GLY A 362 0.54 2.06 8.15
CA GLY A 362 1.73 1.78 8.97
C GLY A 362 2.59 0.67 8.35
N GLY A 363 3.90 0.90 8.26
CA GLY A 363 4.86 -0.08 7.71
C GLY A 363 4.89 -0.24 6.19
N SER A 364 4.19 0.62 5.42
CA SER A 364 4.21 0.57 3.95
C SER A 364 5.53 1.09 3.36
N PHE A 365 5.99 0.47 2.27
CA PHE A 365 7.09 0.96 1.42
C PHE A 365 6.50 1.52 0.11
N ARG A 366 7.25 2.40 -0.59
CA ARG A 366 6.78 3.08 -1.81
C ARG A 366 5.51 3.92 -1.62
N ASN A 367 5.44 4.64 -0.50
CA ASN A 367 4.49 5.74 -0.34
C ASN A 367 4.99 6.96 -1.12
N TYR A 368 4.13 7.59 -1.92
CA TYR A 368 4.51 8.69 -2.81
C TYR A 368 3.70 9.92 -2.46
N PRO A 369 4.33 11.04 -2.10
CA PRO A 369 3.56 12.27 -2.00
C PRO A 369 2.93 12.58 -3.36
N ARG A 370 1.73 13.15 -3.33
CA ARG A 370 1.01 13.63 -4.51
C ARG A 370 1.74 14.79 -5.18
N VAL A 371 2.60 15.49 -4.44
CA VAL A 371 3.56 16.46 -4.96
C VAL A 371 4.90 16.26 -4.25
N ALA A 372 5.93 15.87 -4.99
CA ALA A 372 7.27 15.57 -4.45
C ALA A 372 7.94 16.81 -3.83
N SER A 373 7.63 18.02 -4.30
CA SER A 373 8.17 19.26 -3.73
C SER A 373 7.51 19.70 -2.43
N ASP A 374 6.36 19.11 -2.06
CA ASP A 374 5.63 19.44 -0.83
C ASP A 374 5.08 18.18 -0.15
N PRO A 375 5.96 17.27 0.33
CA PRO A 375 5.57 15.96 0.85
C PRO A 375 4.81 16.02 2.19
N PHE A 376 4.74 17.20 2.82
CA PHE A 376 4.06 17.43 4.09
C PHE A 376 2.91 18.45 3.99
N ALA A 377 2.41 18.68 2.77
CA ALA A 377 1.26 19.54 2.56
C ALA A 377 0.07 19.09 3.42
N SER A 378 -0.80 20.03 3.79
CA SER A 378 -1.95 19.73 4.66
C SER A 378 -2.94 18.73 4.08
N TYR A 379 -2.99 18.57 2.75
CA TYR A 379 -3.82 17.57 2.09
C TYR A 379 -3.23 16.15 2.22
N GLU A 380 -1.93 16.00 2.49
CA GLU A 380 -1.25 14.73 2.72
C GLU A 380 -1.55 14.12 4.09
N TRP A 381 -1.86 14.95 5.08
CA TRP A 381 -2.26 14.50 6.40
C TRP A 381 -3.72 14.03 6.40
N GLY A 382 -3.93 12.74 6.64
CA GLY A 382 -5.25 12.14 6.72
C GLY A 382 -5.27 10.89 7.58
N PRO A 383 -6.46 10.31 7.81
CA PRO A 383 -6.58 9.06 8.54
C PRO A 383 -5.91 7.94 7.73
N SER A 384 -5.25 7.01 8.42
CA SER A 384 -4.71 5.80 7.79
C SER A 384 -5.85 4.87 7.35
N PRO A 385 -5.68 4.00 6.34
CA PRO A 385 -6.69 3.02 5.94
C PRO A 385 -7.19 2.11 7.08
N ASN A 386 -6.37 1.95 8.13
CA ASN A 386 -6.68 1.16 9.32
C ASN A 386 -7.30 1.99 10.47
N ASP A 387 -7.59 3.28 10.28
CA ASP A 387 -8.22 4.15 11.28
C ASP A 387 -9.67 3.73 11.56
N GLU A 388 -9.82 2.84 12.53
CA GLU A 388 -11.11 2.48 13.11
C GLU A 388 -11.31 3.25 14.42
N ARG A 389 -12.11 4.32 14.35
CA ARG A 389 -12.31 5.24 15.47
C ARG A 389 -12.85 4.54 16.72
N HIS A 390 -13.82 3.65 16.57
CA HIS A 390 -14.44 2.91 17.67
C HIS A 390 -14.40 1.42 17.38
N HIS A 391 -13.87 0.64 18.32
CA HIS A 391 -13.95 -0.82 18.30
C HIS A 391 -14.54 -1.32 19.60
N VAL A 392 -15.49 -2.26 19.52
CA VAL A 392 -16.10 -2.93 20.66
C VAL A 392 -16.05 -4.43 20.42
N THR A 393 -15.56 -5.18 21.40
CA THR A 393 -15.73 -6.64 21.45
C THR A 393 -16.33 -7.01 22.80
N LEU A 394 -17.48 -7.69 22.79
CA LEU A 394 -18.18 -8.16 23.97
C LEU A 394 -18.42 -9.66 23.84
N SER A 395 -17.98 -10.44 24.81
CA SER A 395 -18.32 -11.86 24.91
C SER A 395 -18.73 -12.21 26.33
N GLY A 396 -19.56 -13.25 26.46
CA GLY A 396 -19.98 -13.72 27.77
C GLY A 396 -20.43 -15.17 27.76
N ILE A 397 -20.57 -15.72 28.96
CA ILE A 397 -21.19 -17.01 29.21
C ILE A 397 -22.18 -16.82 30.35
N ILE A 398 -23.43 -17.21 30.14
CA ILE A 398 -24.53 -17.10 31.10
C ILE A 398 -25.10 -18.49 31.34
N ASP A 399 -24.91 -19.02 32.54
CA ASP A 399 -25.50 -20.28 32.99
C ASP A 399 -26.95 -20.03 33.43
N MET A 400 -27.88 -20.45 32.59
CA MET A 400 -29.31 -20.31 32.81
C MET A 400 -29.88 -21.50 33.61
N PRO A 401 -31.06 -21.35 34.23
CA PRO A 401 -31.73 -22.46 34.91
C PRO A 401 -31.92 -23.67 33.99
N LYS A 402 -32.13 -24.84 34.61
CA LYS A 402 -32.35 -26.11 33.91
C LYS A 402 -31.17 -26.53 33.01
N GLY A 403 -29.95 -26.12 33.30
CA GLY A 403 -28.74 -26.57 32.58
C GLY A 403 -28.55 -25.95 31.19
N PHE A 404 -29.26 -24.87 30.86
CA PHE A 404 -28.99 -24.11 29.65
C PHE A 404 -27.80 -23.17 29.85
N GLN A 405 -27.03 -22.92 28.80
CA GLN A 405 -25.92 -21.97 28.80
C GLN A 405 -26.01 -21.13 27.53
N LEU A 406 -25.97 -19.81 27.68
CA LEU A 406 -25.97 -18.86 26.59
C LEU A 406 -24.58 -18.23 26.47
N SER A 407 -24.04 -18.16 25.25
CA SER A 407 -22.74 -17.58 24.98
C SER A 407 -22.81 -16.64 23.77
N PRO A 408 -23.08 -15.34 23.98
CA PRO A 408 -23.04 -14.35 22.91
C PRO A 408 -21.62 -13.83 22.68
N ILE A 409 -21.33 -13.48 21.44
CA ILE A 409 -20.17 -12.67 21.05
C ILE A 409 -20.67 -11.57 20.12
N LEU A 410 -20.31 -10.33 20.42
CA LEU A 410 -20.60 -9.15 19.62
C LEU A 410 -19.30 -8.45 19.29
N GLN A 411 -19.15 -8.07 18.03
CA GLN A 411 -18.07 -7.20 17.58
C GLN A 411 -18.66 -6.05 16.77
N PHE A 412 -18.21 -4.84 17.05
CA PHE A 412 -18.59 -3.62 16.34
C PHE A 412 -17.34 -2.80 16.05
N GLY A 413 -17.23 -2.32 14.82
CA GLY A 413 -16.18 -1.41 14.38
C GLY A 413 -16.78 -0.25 13.62
N SER A 414 -16.35 0.98 13.90
CA SER A 414 -16.76 2.15 13.10
C SER A 414 -16.23 2.06 11.68
N ALA A 415 -16.82 2.81 10.75
CA ALA A 415 -16.39 2.81 9.36
C ALA A 415 -14.91 3.23 9.20
N ARG A 416 -14.13 2.39 8.52
CA ARG A 416 -12.74 2.68 8.13
C ARG A 416 -12.70 3.60 6.91
N PRO A 417 -11.66 4.42 6.77
CA PRO A 417 -11.53 5.30 5.63
C PRO A 417 -11.04 4.56 4.38
N TYR A 418 -11.23 5.18 3.22
CA TYR A 418 -10.65 4.73 1.96
C TYR A 418 -10.25 5.91 1.07
N ASN A 419 -9.21 5.70 0.27
CA ASN A 419 -8.69 6.70 -0.65
C ASN A 419 -9.52 6.82 -1.92
N LEU A 420 -9.35 7.93 -2.64
CA LEU A 420 -9.84 8.12 -4.01
C LEU A 420 -8.77 7.64 -5.01
N THR A 421 -9.18 7.05 -6.12
CA THR A 421 -8.28 6.62 -7.21
C THR A 421 -8.72 7.16 -8.56
N ASN A 422 -7.79 7.16 -9.53
CA ASN A 422 -8.07 7.40 -10.94
C ASN A 422 -8.71 8.76 -11.23
N SER A 423 -8.07 9.82 -10.75
CA SER A 423 -8.54 11.20 -10.86
C SER A 423 -8.41 11.87 -12.21
N TYR A 424 -8.06 11.11 -13.25
CA TYR A 424 -7.52 11.62 -14.50
C TYR A 424 -6.31 12.58 -14.34
N SER A 425 -5.76 12.69 -13.13
CA SER A 425 -4.73 13.67 -12.78
C SER A 425 -3.36 13.27 -13.31
N THR A 426 -2.71 14.21 -13.97
CA THR A 426 -1.41 14.07 -14.63
C THR A 426 -0.29 14.77 -13.88
N LEU A 427 -0.39 14.97 -12.55
CA LEU A 427 0.72 15.54 -11.77
C LEU A 427 2.03 14.74 -11.91
N ASN A 428 1.98 13.56 -12.56
CA ASN A 428 3.11 12.80 -13.07
C ASN A 428 4.19 12.60 -12.01
N THR A 429 3.71 12.17 -10.83
CA THR A 429 4.47 11.92 -9.60
C THR A 429 5.45 10.75 -9.71
N GLY A 430 5.51 10.08 -10.87
CA GLY A 430 6.35 8.91 -11.10
C GLY A 430 5.67 7.63 -10.63
N GLY A 431 4.79 7.06 -11.48
CA GLY A 431 4.28 5.68 -11.43
C GLY A 431 4.19 4.99 -10.07
N GLY A 432 3.46 5.60 -9.14
CA GLY A 432 3.20 5.12 -7.78
C GLY A 432 1.82 5.57 -7.32
N THR A 433 1.16 4.75 -6.53
CA THR A 433 -0.29 4.63 -6.23
C THR A 433 -1.06 5.87 -5.74
N ALA A 434 -0.44 7.04 -5.58
CA ALA A 434 -1.12 8.26 -5.13
C ALA A 434 -1.48 9.18 -6.31
N THR A 435 -2.46 8.79 -7.14
CA THR A 435 -2.99 9.72 -8.16
C THR A 435 -3.72 10.85 -7.45
N ALA A 436 -3.11 12.02 -7.40
CA ALA A 436 -3.67 13.20 -6.75
C ALA A 436 -5.05 13.54 -7.34
N VAL A 437 -6.09 13.65 -6.52
CA VAL A 437 -7.41 14.09 -7.02
C VAL A 437 -7.46 15.60 -7.01
N LEU A 438 -7.50 16.21 -8.19
CA LEU A 438 -7.65 17.66 -8.32
C LEU A 438 -9.11 18.06 -8.11
N VAL A 439 -9.33 18.96 -7.16
CA VAL A 439 -10.63 19.51 -6.78
C VAL A 439 -10.58 21.04 -6.78
N PRO A 440 -11.70 21.73 -6.98
CA PRO A 440 -11.77 23.18 -6.82
C PRO A 440 -11.35 23.60 -5.41
N ALA A 441 -10.51 24.62 -5.28
CA ALA A 441 -10.06 25.14 -3.99
C ALA A 441 -11.22 25.65 -3.13
N GLY A 442 -12.32 26.10 -3.75
CA GLY A 442 -13.55 26.52 -3.06
C GLY A 442 -14.49 25.37 -2.67
N ASP A 443 -14.29 24.16 -3.19
CA ASP A 443 -15.09 22.97 -2.87
C ASP A 443 -14.21 21.71 -2.95
N ILE A 444 -13.56 21.40 -1.84
CA ILE A 444 -12.65 20.26 -1.71
C ILE A 444 -13.34 18.90 -1.76
N THR A 445 -14.68 18.87 -1.75
CA THR A 445 -15.48 17.64 -1.77
C THR A 445 -15.99 17.27 -3.16
N ASN A 446 -15.80 18.15 -4.15
CA ASN A 446 -16.18 17.90 -5.54
C ASN A 446 -15.17 16.98 -6.25
N TYR A 447 -15.15 15.71 -5.85
CA TYR A 447 -14.24 14.69 -6.38
C TYR A 447 -14.49 14.40 -7.87
N LEU A 448 -15.71 14.65 -8.36
CA LEU A 448 -16.09 14.43 -9.75
C LEU A 448 -15.73 15.62 -10.67
N TYR A 449 -15.06 16.65 -10.16
CA TYR A 449 -14.73 17.85 -10.94
C TYR A 449 -13.92 17.55 -12.21
N GLY A 450 -12.81 16.81 -12.08
CA GLY A 450 -12.00 16.36 -13.22
C GLY A 450 -12.78 15.47 -14.20
N PRO A 451 -13.43 14.37 -13.72
CA PRO A 451 -14.30 13.53 -14.52
C PRO A 451 -15.42 14.26 -15.28
N ASN A 452 -15.97 15.34 -14.71
CA ASN A 452 -17.00 16.16 -15.36
C ASN A 452 -16.40 17.16 -16.37
N TYR A 453 -15.20 17.67 -16.11
CA TYR A 453 -14.52 18.63 -16.98
C TYR A 453 -14.03 18.01 -18.28
N ILE A 454 -13.39 16.83 -18.22
CA ILE A 454 -12.69 16.23 -19.37
C ILE A 454 -13.63 15.95 -20.54
N PRO A 455 -14.79 15.28 -20.39
CA PRO A 455 -15.69 15.00 -21.50
C PRO A 455 -16.23 16.27 -22.17
N VAL A 456 -16.53 17.30 -21.38
CA VAL A 456 -17.01 18.60 -21.89
C VAL A 456 -15.92 19.28 -22.72
N PHE A 457 -14.68 19.28 -22.22
CA PHE A 457 -13.54 19.82 -22.96
C PHE A 457 -13.28 19.04 -24.25
N VAL A 458 -13.29 17.70 -24.19
CA VAL A 458 -13.08 16.83 -25.36
C VAL A 458 -14.13 17.07 -26.43
N ALA A 459 -15.41 17.19 -26.06
CA ALA A 459 -16.47 17.48 -27.00
C ALA A 459 -16.27 18.82 -27.71
N ALA A 460 -15.91 19.88 -26.96
CA ALA A 460 -15.61 21.19 -27.53
C ALA A 460 -14.34 21.19 -28.40
N TYR A 461 -13.30 20.45 -27.99
CA TYR A 461 -12.07 20.27 -28.75
C TYR A 461 -12.35 19.56 -30.09
N CYS A 462 -13.10 18.46 -30.07
CA CYS A 462 -13.49 17.74 -31.30
C CYS A 462 -14.39 18.58 -32.21
N ALA A 463 -15.31 19.37 -31.65
CA ALA A 463 -16.13 20.29 -32.43
C ALA A 463 -15.29 21.37 -33.14
N ALA A 464 -14.24 21.87 -32.47
CA ALA A 464 -13.31 22.84 -33.05
C ALA A 464 -12.29 22.22 -34.01
N ASN A 465 -12.02 20.91 -33.90
CA ASN A 465 -11.02 20.18 -34.67
C ASN A 465 -11.66 18.97 -35.39
N SER A 466 -12.75 19.20 -36.12
CA SER A 466 -13.54 18.15 -36.76
C SER A 466 -12.80 17.34 -37.83
N SER A 467 -11.65 17.84 -38.30
CA SER A 467 -10.75 17.16 -39.24
C SER A 467 -9.71 16.27 -38.56
N ASP A 468 -9.59 16.30 -37.23
CA ASP A 468 -8.64 15.47 -36.47
C ASP A 468 -9.26 14.08 -36.22
N PRO A 469 -8.74 13.00 -36.85
CA PRO A 469 -9.28 11.65 -36.68
C PRO A 469 -9.12 11.12 -35.24
N ASP A 470 -8.19 11.69 -34.47
CA ASP A 470 -7.86 11.28 -33.09
C ASP A 470 -8.26 12.36 -32.07
N CYS A 471 -9.22 13.23 -32.41
CA CYS A 471 -9.60 14.39 -31.60
C CYS A 471 -9.95 14.03 -30.14
N GLY A 472 -10.48 12.82 -29.89
CA GLY A 472 -10.79 12.33 -28.54
C GLY A 472 -9.53 12.16 -27.68
N THR A 473 -8.49 11.55 -28.24
CA THR A 473 -7.20 11.30 -27.58
C THR A 473 -6.43 12.60 -27.37
N HIS A 474 -6.35 13.43 -28.41
CA HIS A 474 -5.69 14.75 -28.33
C HIS A 474 -6.41 15.68 -27.37
N GLY A 475 -7.74 15.76 -27.44
CA GLY A 475 -8.57 16.56 -26.53
C GLY A 475 -8.43 16.11 -25.08
N THR A 476 -8.41 14.79 -24.83
CA THR A 476 -8.22 14.25 -23.46
C THR A 476 -6.85 14.62 -22.91
N THR A 477 -5.81 14.48 -23.73
CA THR A 477 -4.44 14.86 -23.37
C THR A 477 -4.33 16.34 -23.05
N GLN A 478 -4.97 17.21 -23.84
CA GLN A 478 -4.97 18.65 -23.61
C GLN A 478 -5.76 19.05 -22.36
N ALA A 479 -6.94 18.44 -22.13
CA ALA A 479 -7.73 18.68 -20.93
C ALA A 479 -6.94 18.39 -19.64
N ARG A 480 -6.20 17.27 -19.62
CA ARG A 480 -5.35 16.89 -18.51
C ARG A 480 -4.19 17.88 -18.29
N LYS A 481 -3.55 18.33 -19.36
CA LYS A 481 -2.51 19.39 -19.29
C LYS A 481 -3.07 20.68 -18.69
N ASN A 482 -4.29 21.08 -19.07
CA ASN A 482 -4.93 22.28 -18.54
C ASN A 482 -5.18 22.19 -17.03
N LEU A 483 -5.66 21.04 -16.53
CA LEU A 483 -5.83 20.79 -15.10
C LEU A 483 -4.49 20.92 -14.35
N GLN A 484 -3.41 20.37 -14.91
CA GLN A 484 -2.08 20.45 -14.30
C GLN A 484 -1.51 21.87 -14.29
N ILE A 485 -1.67 22.63 -15.39
CA ILE A 485 -1.26 24.03 -15.47
C ILE A 485 -2.04 24.89 -14.47
N CYS A 486 -3.36 24.69 -14.38
CA CYS A 486 -4.20 25.41 -13.43
C CYS A 486 -3.80 25.09 -11.97
N PHE A 487 -3.42 23.85 -11.65
CA PHE A 487 -2.88 23.51 -10.33
C PHE A 487 -1.52 24.19 -10.04
N TYR A 488 -0.51 24.01 -10.90
CA TYR A 488 0.86 24.46 -10.62
C TYR A 488 1.05 25.98 -10.80
N ALA A 489 0.51 26.55 -11.87
CA ALA A 489 0.71 27.95 -12.23
C ALA A 489 -0.43 28.84 -11.73
N GLN A 490 -1.52 28.26 -11.20
CA GLN A 490 -2.76 28.98 -10.88
C GLN A 490 -3.33 29.75 -12.08
N GLN A 491 -2.96 29.33 -13.30
CA GLN A 491 -3.41 29.89 -14.58
C GLN A 491 -4.57 29.03 -15.12
N CYS A 492 -5.78 29.39 -14.75
CA CYS A 492 -6.98 28.59 -15.02
C CYS A 492 -7.79 29.13 -16.22
N THR A 493 -7.10 29.55 -17.28
CA THR A 493 -7.73 30.11 -18.49
C THR A 493 -8.19 29.01 -19.45
N PRO A 494 -9.44 29.03 -19.94
CA PRO A 494 -9.90 28.08 -20.93
C PRO A 494 -9.38 28.44 -22.33
N GLN A 495 -8.72 27.51 -23.02
CA GLN A 495 -8.43 27.67 -24.45
C GLN A 495 -9.61 27.24 -25.34
N LEU A 496 -10.41 26.23 -24.94
CA LEU A 496 -11.54 25.68 -25.72
C LEU A 496 -12.65 25.04 -24.85
N GLY A 497 -12.85 25.43 -23.59
CA GLY A 497 -13.83 24.77 -22.68
C GLY A 497 -14.30 25.64 -21.51
N PRO A 498 -15.03 25.09 -20.52
CA PRO A 498 -15.43 25.85 -19.33
C PRO A 498 -14.20 26.32 -18.55
N ALA A 499 -14.27 27.53 -17.97
CA ALA A 499 -13.20 28.07 -17.15
C ALA A 499 -12.96 27.17 -15.93
N LEU A 500 -11.69 26.88 -15.65
CA LEU A 500 -11.31 26.13 -14.46
C LEU A 500 -11.35 27.08 -13.25
N SER A 501 -11.81 26.58 -12.12
CA SER A 501 -11.58 27.25 -10.83
C SER A 501 -10.15 26.97 -10.37
N PRO A 502 -9.54 27.81 -9.51
CA PRO A 502 -8.30 27.46 -8.83
C PRO A 502 -8.40 26.06 -8.22
N LEU A 503 -7.39 25.22 -8.44
CA LEU A 503 -7.39 23.82 -8.04
C LEU A 503 -6.48 23.57 -6.85
N THR A 504 -6.89 22.62 -6.01
CA THR A 504 -6.12 22.00 -4.95
C THR A 504 -6.24 20.48 -5.05
N ILE A 505 -5.60 19.77 -4.14
CA ILE A 505 -5.68 18.31 -4.04
C ILE A 505 -6.68 17.94 -2.93
N ALA A 506 -7.55 16.96 -3.20
CA ALA A 506 -8.46 16.40 -2.18
C ALA A 506 -7.66 15.88 -0.97
N LYS A 507 -8.25 15.80 0.22
CA LYS A 507 -7.51 15.24 1.38
C LYS A 507 -7.20 13.76 1.20
N TYR A 508 -6.16 13.27 1.86
CA TYR A 508 -5.85 11.84 1.94
C TYR A 508 -7.01 11.10 2.62
N ASP A 509 -7.39 9.93 2.10
CA ASP A 509 -8.43 9.05 2.64
C ASP A 509 -9.70 9.80 3.10
N PRO A 510 -10.32 10.61 2.21
CA PRO A 510 -11.34 11.57 2.61
C PRO A 510 -12.72 10.93 2.82
N LEU A 511 -12.89 9.66 2.40
CA LEU A 511 -14.16 8.93 2.48
C LEU A 511 -14.11 7.86 3.57
N ARG A 512 -15.28 7.48 4.08
CA ARG A 512 -15.44 6.34 5.00
C ARG A 512 -16.48 5.39 4.43
N GLY A 513 -16.22 4.09 4.59
CA GLY A 513 -17.13 3.05 4.15
C GLY A 513 -18.23 2.77 5.17
N ASP A 514 -18.57 1.50 5.35
CA ASP A 514 -19.58 1.05 6.30
C ASP A 514 -18.96 0.56 7.63
N PRO A 515 -19.64 0.75 8.77
CA PRO A 515 -19.21 0.17 10.02
C PRO A 515 -19.33 -1.35 9.98
N PHE A 516 -18.46 -2.06 10.69
CA PHE A 516 -18.51 -3.49 10.93
C PHE A 516 -19.46 -3.82 12.09
N PHE A 517 -20.26 -4.88 11.96
CA PHE A 517 -21.06 -5.43 13.06
C PHE A 517 -21.27 -6.91 12.86
N GLU A 518 -21.03 -7.68 13.90
CA GLU A 518 -21.28 -9.12 13.96
C GLU A 518 -21.84 -9.49 15.32
N LEU A 519 -22.86 -10.35 15.31
CA LEU A 519 -23.47 -10.92 16.51
C LEU A 519 -23.61 -12.42 16.30
N ASP A 520 -22.84 -13.16 17.07
CA ASP A 520 -22.86 -14.61 17.11
C ASP A 520 -23.42 -15.09 18.44
N MET A 521 -24.10 -16.22 18.41
CA MET A 521 -24.74 -16.76 19.61
C MET A 521 -24.67 -18.27 19.63
N ARG A 522 -24.22 -18.80 20.76
CA ARG A 522 -24.30 -20.21 21.09
C ARG A 522 -25.27 -20.45 22.24
N LEU A 523 -26.17 -21.41 22.05
CA LEU A 523 -27.03 -21.96 23.09
C LEU A 523 -26.63 -23.42 23.32
N ALA A 524 -26.29 -23.77 24.56
CA ALA A 524 -26.02 -25.14 24.95
C ALA A 524 -27.00 -25.62 26.02
N LYS A 525 -27.30 -26.92 26.01
CA LYS A 525 -28.09 -27.62 27.01
C LYS A 525 -27.29 -28.78 27.57
N ASN A 526 -26.92 -28.66 28.84
CA ASN A 526 -26.22 -29.70 29.58
C ASN A 526 -27.24 -30.64 30.24
N ILE A 527 -27.08 -31.94 30.00
CA ILE A 527 -27.93 -33.02 30.49
C ILE A 527 -27.02 -34.04 31.18
N ARG A 528 -27.09 -34.09 32.51
CA ARG A 528 -26.37 -35.11 33.28
C ARG A 528 -27.12 -36.44 33.13
N ILE A 529 -26.46 -37.44 32.55
CA ILE A 529 -27.05 -38.77 32.32
C ILE A 529 -26.88 -39.64 33.57
N HIS A 530 -25.64 -39.79 34.06
CA HIS A 530 -25.32 -40.46 35.33
C HIS A 530 -24.01 -39.92 35.93
N GLU A 531 -23.48 -40.53 37.00
CA GLU A 531 -22.15 -40.16 37.53
C GLU A 531 -21.06 -40.40 36.50
N GLY A 532 -20.32 -39.34 36.12
CA GLY A 532 -19.28 -39.36 35.08
C GLY A 532 -19.77 -38.87 33.72
N VAL A 533 -20.99 -39.24 33.29
CA VAL A 533 -21.44 -38.97 31.91
C VAL A 533 -22.34 -37.73 31.80
N ASN A 534 -21.90 -36.76 31.00
CA ASN A 534 -22.63 -35.54 30.67
C ASN A 534 -22.80 -35.39 29.15
N LEU A 535 -24.03 -35.11 28.72
CA LEU A 535 -24.40 -34.82 27.34
C LEU A 535 -24.65 -33.31 27.20
N GLN A 536 -23.95 -32.66 26.28
CA GLN A 536 -24.19 -31.28 25.91
C GLN A 536 -24.74 -31.22 24.48
N LEU A 537 -25.96 -30.72 24.34
CA LEU A 537 -26.53 -30.35 23.05
C LEU A 537 -26.17 -28.89 22.77
N VAL A 538 -25.71 -28.57 21.57
CA VAL A 538 -25.26 -27.23 21.18
C VAL A 538 -25.98 -26.81 19.92
N ALA A 539 -26.48 -25.59 19.91
CA ALA A 539 -26.90 -24.87 18.72
C ALA A 539 -26.11 -23.55 18.65
N GLN A 540 -25.51 -23.26 17.50
CA GLN A 540 -24.77 -22.01 17.24
C GLN A 540 -25.37 -21.34 16.02
N ALA A 541 -25.42 -20.01 16.05
CA ALA A 541 -25.77 -19.19 14.89
C ALA A 541 -24.72 -18.09 14.75
N PHE A 542 -24.29 -17.88 13.51
CA PHE A 542 -23.31 -16.88 13.12
C PHE A 542 -23.99 -15.79 12.30
N ASN A 543 -23.54 -14.54 12.46
CA ASN A 543 -24.15 -13.36 11.84
C ASN A 543 -25.68 -13.30 12.05
N LEU A 544 -26.17 -13.40 13.30
CA LEU A 544 -27.61 -13.43 13.61
C LEU A 544 -28.41 -12.25 13.04
N THR A 545 -27.76 -11.11 12.84
CA THR A 545 -28.39 -9.92 12.26
C THR A 545 -28.48 -9.94 10.74
N ASN A 546 -27.93 -10.97 10.10
CA ASN A 546 -27.86 -11.12 8.65
C ASN A 546 -27.29 -9.87 7.95
N ARG A 547 -26.21 -9.32 8.51
CA ARG A 547 -25.63 -8.07 8.03
C ARG A 547 -24.46 -8.35 7.10
N ALA A 548 -24.45 -7.66 5.96
CA ALA A 548 -23.28 -7.59 5.09
C ALA A 548 -22.26 -6.59 5.65
N ASN A 549 -21.01 -7.03 5.81
CA ASN A 549 -19.92 -6.19 6.31
C ASN A 549 -18.99 -5.79 5.15
N TYR A 550 -19.26 -4.66 4.51
CA TYR A 550 -18.46 -4.11 3.40
C TYR A 550 -17.19 -3.37 3.85
N GLY A 551 -17.17 -2.82 5.07
CA GLY A 551 -16.01 -2.09 5.58
C GLY A 551 -15.63 -0.92 4.68
N ASN A 552 -14.35 -0.82 4.30
CA ASN A 552 -13.82 0.18 3.39
C ASN A 552 -13.64 -0.33 1.94
N ASP A 553 -14.20 -1.49 1.59
CA ASP A 553 -14.13 -2.08 0.25
C ASP A 553 -15.16 -1.46 -0.70
N PHE A 554 -15.00 -0.17 -0.98
CA PHE A 554 -15.84 0.62 -1.87
C PHE A 554 -15.10 0.93 -3.17
N ASN A 555 -15.86 1.02 -4.27
CA ASN A 555 -15.35 1.50 -5.54
C ASN A 555 -14.86 2.95 -5.38
N ASN A 556 -13.54 3.12 -5.39
CA ASN A 556 -12.89 4.40 -5.17
C ASN A 556 -12.45 5.12 -6.46
N ASN A 557 -12.68 4.50 -7.61
CA ASN A 557 -12.36 5.05 -8.91
C ASN A 557 -13.34 6.17 -9.29
N ILE A 558 -12.90 7.43 -9.23
CA ILE A 558 -13.73 8.59 -9.54
C ILE A 558 -13.95 8.80 -11.05
N ALA A 559 -13.20 8.12 -11.92
CA ALA A 559 -13.45 8.13 -13.35
C ALA A 559 -14.73 7.38 -13.74
N SER A 560 -15.19 6.48 -12.88
CA SER A 560 -16.40 5.69 -13.10
C SER A 560 -17.53 6.21 -12.20
N ALA A 561 -18.13 7.34 -12.58
CA ALA A 561 -19.17 8.00 -11.78
C ALA A 561 -20.39 7.11 -11.46
N SER A 562 -20.66 6.08 -12.28
CA SER A 562 -21.76 5.12 -12.04
C SER A 562 -21.46 4.07 -10.96
N THR A 563 -20.19 3.83 -10.64
CA THR A 563 -19.77 2.83 -9.65
C THR A 563 -19.12 3.45 -8.43
N PHE A 564 -18.60 4.67 -8.53
CA PHE A 564 -17.96 5.39 -7.43
C PHE A 564 -18.86 5.48 -6.20
N GLY A 565 -18.32 5.16 -5.02
CA GLY A 565 -19.06 5.19 -3.75
C GLY A 565 -20.03 4.03 -3.55
N HIS A 566 -20.04 3.02 -4.44
CA HIS A 566 -20.77 1.77 -4.24
C HIS A 566 -19.86 0.68 -3.65
N PRO A 567 -20.39 -0.21 -2.79
CA PRO A 567 -19.65 -1.38 -2.31
C PRO A 567 -19.09 -2.22 -3.47
N SER A 568 -17.85 -2.65 -3.32
CA SER A 568 -17.11 -3.45 -4.32
C SER A 568 -16.74 -4.85 -3.80
N GLY A 569 -16.67 -5.02 -2.48
CA GLY A 569 -16.33 -6.26 -1.82
C GLY A 569 -16.69 -6.23 -0.34
N PHE A 570 -16.54 -7.36 0.34
CA PHE A 570 -16.74 -7.51 1.79
C PHE A 570 -15.39 -7.50 2.49
N ILE A 571 -15.39 -7.12 3.77
CA ILE A 571 -14.20 -7.23 4.62
C ILE A 571 -13.62 -8.64 4.51
N ASN A 572 -12.43 -8.72 3.94
CA ASN A 572 -11.69 -9.95 3.70
C ASN A 572 -11.27 -10.59 5.04
N PRO A 573 -11.54 -11.89 5.26
CA PRO A 573 -10.45 -12.85 5.14
C PRO A 573 -10.72 -13.83 3.98
N ALA A 574 -9.64 -14.33 3.39
CA ALA A 574 -9.57 -14.96 2.06
C ALA A 574 -10.29 -16.32 1.91
N SER A 575 -11.45 -16.52 2.53
CA SER A 575 -12.21 -17.77 2.44
C SER A 575 -13.72 -17.50 2.49
N THR A 576 -14.33 -17.53 1.30
CA THR A 576 -15.68 -18.05 1.01
C THR A 576 -16.66 -18.08 2.18
N ILE A 577 -17.22 -16.94 2.57
CA ILE A 577 -18.51 -16.90 3.26
C ILE A 577 -19.45 -16.04 2.43
N VAL A 578 -20.62 -16.58 2.10
CA VAL A 578 -21.70 -15.80 1.48
C VAL A 578 -22.18 -14.81 2.56
N PRO A 579 -21.98 -13.50 2.37
CA PRO A 579 -22.10 -12.48 3.42
C PRO A 579 -23.53 -12.15 3.84
N LEU A 580 -24.52 -12.82 3.25
CA LEU A 580 -25.95 -12.67 3.49
C LEU A 580 -26.60 -13.96 4.03
N ALA A 581 -25.81 -14.83 4.64
CA ALA A 581 -26.32 -16.06 5.24
C ALA A 581 -26.11 -16.04 6.74
N VAL A 582 -27.22 -15.97 7.48
CA VAL A 582 -27.27 -16.59 8.80
C VAL A 582 -27.02 -18.08 8.57
N TRP A 583 -25.97 -18.61 9.16
CA TRP A 583 -25.72 -20.05 9.15
C TRP A 583 -25.56 -20.52 10.59
N GLY A 584 -25.88 -21.79 10.80
CA GLY A 584 -25.90 -22.36 12.13
C GLY A 584 -25.40 -23.78 12.14
N GLU A 585 -24.92 -24.19 13.30
CA GLU A 585 -24.39 -25.51 13.56
C GLU A 585 -25.12 -26.16 14.72
N PHE A 586 -25.36 -27.47 14.60
CA PHE A 586 -25.86 -28.29 15.68
C PHE A 586 -24.79 -29.31 16.06
N GLY A 587 -24.46 -29.35 17.34
CA GLY A 587 -23.40 -30.21 17.86
C GLY A 587 -23.88 -31.01 19.06
N VAL A 588 -23.27 -32.17 19.26
CA VAL A 588 -23.44 -32.98 20.46
C VAL A 588 -22.07 -33.29 21.03
N ARG A 589 -21.86 -33.00 22.31
CA ARG A 589 -20.63 -33.35 23.03
C ARG A 589 -20.97 -34.29 24.17
N LEU A 590 -20.32 -35.45 24.19
CA LEU A 590 -20.34 -36.40 25.30
C LEU A 590 -19.05 -36.25 26.09
N THR A 591 -19.15 -36.11 27.41
CA THR A 591 -18.00 -36.11 28.33
C THR A 591 -18.23 -37.24 29.34
N PHE A 592 -17.20 -38.04 29.59
CA PHE A 592 -17.21 -39.22 30.47
C PHE A 592 -16.29 -39.03 31.68
#